data_AF-D0N6H0-F1
#
_entry.id   AF-D0N6H0-F1
#
_cell.length_a   1.000
_cell.length_b   1.000
_cell.length_c   1.000
_cell.angle_alpha   90.00
_cell.angle_beta   90.00
_cell.angle_gamma   90.00
#
_symmetry.space_group_name_H-M   'P 1'
#
loop_
_entity.id
_entity.type
_entity.pdbx_description
1 polymer ?
#
loop_
_entity_poly.entity_id
_entity_poly.type
_entity_poly.pdbx_seq_one_letter_code
_entity_poly.pdbx_strand_id
1 'polypeptide(L)'
;MQSSEARFDADGDAVMQNVQQPVFEFVQAPRLTNWSQDAAVSWKKRWEQYLSIVRQRCTESGERLEAALRPVKTCVDPELLEVLCLYELRKAVDEVRSEELVTLIDAKLGSV
;
A
#
# COMPACT_ATOMS: atom_id res chain seq x y z
N MET A 1 -16.77 -25.35 6.09
CA MET A 1 -15.72 -25.94 5.25
C MET A 1 -16.39 -26.57 4.05
N GLN A 2 -16.30 -25.96 2.86
CA GLN A 2 -16.86 -26.57 1.65
C GLN A 2 -15.92 -27.70 1.22
N SER A 3 -16.43 -28.93 1.20
CA SER A 3 -15.71 -30.10 0.69
C SER A 3 -15.64 -29.97 -0.83
N SER A 4 -14.43 -29.93 -1.40
CA SER A 4 -14.25 -30.02 -2.85
C SER A 4 -14.48 -31.48 -3.25
N GLU A 5 -15.64 -31.78 -3.84
CA GLU A 5 -15.90 -33.09 -4.42
C GLU A 5 -15.13 -33.22 -5.74
N ALA A 6 -14.21 -34.18 -5.80
CA ALA A 6 -13.48 -34.51 -7.01
C ALA A 6 -14.47 -35.06 -8.05
N ARG A 7 -14.50 -34.46 -9.25
CA ARG A 7 -15.26 -34.96 -10.40
C ARG A 7 -14.34 -35.82 -11.25
N PHE A 8 -14.83 -36.97 -11.71
CA PHE A 8 -14.09 -37.90 -12.56
C PHE A 8 -14.75 -37.99 -13.94
N ASP A 9 -13.97 -38.16 -15.00
CA ASP A 9 -14.47 -38.34 -16.36
C ASP A 9 -14.89 -39.80 -16.63
N ALA A 10 -15.28 -40.08 -17.87
CA ALA A 10 -15.78 -41.41 -18.28
C ALA A 10 -14.71 -42.50 -18.17
N ASP A 11 -13.43 -42.12 -18.20
CA ASP A 11 -12.28 -43.03 -18.08
C ASP A 11 -11.83 -43.19 -16.61
N GLY A 12 -12.46 -42.45 -15.69
CA GLY A 12 -12.18 -42.47 -14.26
C GLY A 12 -11.07 -41.51 -13.85
N ASP A 13 -10.61 -40.63 -14.74
CA ASP A 13 -9.58 -39.65 -14.44
C ASP A 13 -10.18 -38.42 -13.76
N ALA A 14 -9.46 -37.86 -12.80
CA ALA A 14 -9.92 -36.67 -12.09
C ALA A 14 -9.94 -35.45 -13.03
N VAL A 15 -11.12 -34.88 -13.23
CA VAL A 15 -11.31 -33.66 -14.01
C VAL A 15 -10.76 -32.48 -13.21
N MET A 16 -9.57 -32.02 -13.59
CA MET A 16 -8.98 -30.81 -13.03
C MET A 16 -9.79 -29.59 -13.50
N GLN A 17 -10.53 -28.96 -12.59
CA GLN A 17 -11.02 -27.61 -12.84
C GLN A 17 -9.81 -26.67 -12.95
N ASN A 18 -9.76 -25.91 -14.03
CA ASN A 18 -8.77 -24.85 -14.19
C ASN A 18 -9.16 -23.68 -13.27
N VAL A 19 -8.85 -23.83 -11.98
CA VAL A 19 -9.01 -22.78 -10.98
C VAL A 19 -7.86 -21.81 -11.18
N GLN A 20 -8.17 -20.57 -11.53
CA GLN A 20 -7.18 -19.49 -11.54
C GLN A 20 -6.57 -19.38 -10.14
N GLN A 21 -5.31 -19.79 -10.00
CA GLN A 21 -4.59 -19.64 -8.75
C GLN A 21 -4.38 -18.15 -8.49
N PRO A 22 -4.77 -17.62 -7.32
CA PRO A 22 -4.53 -16.23 -7.00
C PRO A 22 -3.03 -15.95 -6.97
N VAL A 23 -2.58 -15.02 -7.81
CA VAL A 23 -1.19 -14.54 -7.79
C VAL A 23 -1.05 -13.60 -6.59
N PHE A 24 -0.38 -14.07 -5.54
CA PHE A 24 -0.05 -13.24 -4.38
C PHE A 24 1.19 -12.40 -4.68
N GLU A 25 1.01 -11.25 -5.32
CA GLU A 25 2.08 -10.25 -5.40
C GLU A 25 2.33 -9.67 -4.00
N PHE A 26 3.57 -9.68 -3.49
CA PHE A 26 3.86 -9.10 -2.17
C PHE A 26 3.85 -7.56 -2.27
N VAL A 27 2.69 -6.96 -2.00
CA VAL A 27 2.49 -5.52 -2.12
C VAL A 27 3.03 -4.82 -0.88
N GLN A 28 4.14 -4.10 -1.05
CA GLN A 28 4.78 -3.30 -0.01
C GLN A 28 4.39 -1.83 -0.10
N ALA A 29 4.24 -1.19 1.06
CA ALA A 29 4.13 0.26 1.12
C ALA A 29 5.41 0.89 0.56
N PRO A 30 5.31 1.87 -0.36
CA PRO A 30 6.49 2.51 -0.94
C PRO A 30 7.22 3.33 0.11
N ARG A 31 8.56 3.31 0.08
CA ARG A 31 9.38 4.21 0.90
C ARG A 31 9.66 5.51 0.16
N LEU A 32 9.52 6.63 0.87
CA LEU A 32 9.98 7.94 0.43
C LEU A 32 11.38 8.18 1.00
N THR A 33 12.40 8.19 0.15
CA THR A 33 13.82 8.24 0.56
C THR A 33 14.50 9.57 0.26
N ASN A 34 13.88 10.45 -0.52
CA ASN A 34 14.38 11.80 -0.75
C ASN A 34 13.22 12.76 -1.10
N TRP A 35 13.50 14.06 -1.05
CA TRP A 35 12.50 15.13 -1.24
C TRP A 35 12.60 15.86 -2.60
N SER A 36 13.16 15.20 -3.63
CA SER A 36 13.10 15.74 -5.00
C SER A 36 11.66 15.74 -5.55
N GLN A 37 11.40 16.50 -6.62
CA GLN A 37 10.07 16.49 -7.25
C GLN A 37 9.71 15.11 -7.80
N ASP A 38 10.65 14.50 -8.52
CA ASP A 38 10.47 13.17 -9.13
C ASP A 38 10.25 12.08 -8.08
N ALA A 39 10.93 12.15 -6.93
CA ALA A 39 10.73 11.19 -5.84
C ALA A 39 9.33 11.32 -5.23
N ALA A 40 8.84 12.55 -5.00
CA ALA A 40 7.50 12.77 -4.48
C ALA A 40 6.42 12.28 -5.46
N VAL A 41 6.57 12.57 -6.76
CA VAL A 41 5.66 12.09 -7.81
C VAL A 41 5.66 10.55 -7.86
N SER A 42 6.86 9.95 -7.89
CA SER A 42 7.02 8.50 -7.94
C SER A 42 6.45 7.82 -6.71
N TRP A 43 6.67 8.39 -5.53
CA TRP A 43 6.12 7.87 -4.28
C TRP A 43 4.59 7.95 -4.27
N LYS A 44 4.00 9.09 -4.66
CA LYS A 44 2.54 9.26 -4.70
C LYS A 44 1.87 8.24 -5.63
N LYS A 45 2.40 8.06 -6.83
CA LYS A 45 1.91 7.06 -7.78
C LYS A 45 1.95 5.64 -7.21
N ARG A 46 3.08 5.27 -6.58
CA ARG A 46 3.23 3.95 -5.93
C ARG A 46 2.32 3.81 -4.70
N TRP A 47 2.07 4.90 -3.98
CA TRP A 47 1.19 4.93 -2.82
C TRP A 47 -0.27 4.69 -3.23
N GLU A 48 -0.71 5.30 -4.32
CA GLU A 48 -2.04 5.08 -4.89
C GLU A 48 -2.22 3.64 -5.39
N GLN A 49 -1.19 3.07 -6.03
CA GLN A 49 -1.18 1.66 -6.43
C GLN A 49 -1.26 0.72 -5.21
N TYR A 50 -0.43 0.98 -4.19
CA TYR A 50 -0.46 0.25 -2.92
C TYR A 50 -1.87 0.31 -2.29
N LEU A 51 -2.45 1.51 -2.19
CA LEU A 51 -3.78 1.72 -1.62
C LEU A 51 -4.87 0.96 -2.39
N SER A 52 -4.82 0.96 -3.72
CA SER A 52 -5.76 0.22 -4.57
C SER A 52 -5.74 -1.27 -4.27
N ILE A 53 -4.54 -1.85 -4.19
CA ILE A 53 -4.40 -3.30 -3.96
C ILE A 53 -4.80 -3.66 -2.52
N VAL A 54 -4.42 -2.86 -1.53
CA VAL A 54 -4.82 -3.10 -0.13
C VAL A 54 -6.35 -3.01 0.02
N ARG A 55 -7.01 -2.05 -0.64
CA ARG A 55 -8.48 -1.94 -0.66
C ARG A 55 -9.15 -3.17 -1.24
N GLN A 56 -8.63 -3.68 -2.37
CA GLN A 56 -9.15 -4.91 -2.97
C GLN A 56 -9.04 -6.08 -1.98
N ARG A 57 -7.87 -6.27 -1.37
CA ARG A 57 -7.65 -7.34 -0.38
C ARG A 57 -8.57 -7.23 0.83
N CYS A 58 -8.76 -6.02 1.34
CA CYS A 58 -9.69 -5.77 2.45
C CYS A 58 -11.14 -6.11 2.07
N THR A 59 -11.53 -5.88 0.81
CA THR A 59 -12.86 -6.24 0.30
C THR A 59 -13.03 -7.76 0.25
N GLU A 60 -11.97 -8.49 -0.13
CA GLU A 60 -11.96 -9.95 -0.19
C GLU A 60 -11.87 -10.61 1.21
N SER A 61 -11.10 -10.04 2.12
CA SER A 61 -10.85 -10.60 3.46
C SER A 61 -11.84 -10.13 4.54
N GLY A 62 -12.53 -9.02 4.32
CA GLY A 62 -13.34 -8.33 5.33
C GLY A 62 -12.54 -7.54 6.38
N GLU A 63 -11.22 -7.40 6.18
CA GLU A 63 -10.36 -6.60 7.05
C GLU A 63 -10.66 -5.09 6.90
N ARG A 64 -10.48 -4.33 7.99
CA ARG A 64 -10.61 -2.87 7.95
C ARG A 64 -9.39 -2.26 7.25
N LEU A 65 -9.65 -1.35 6.31
CA LEU A 65 -8.59 -0.70 5.53
C LEU A 65 -7.55 0.00 6.41
N GLU A 66 -8.00 0.63 7.49
CA GLU A 66 -7.15 1.35 8.44
C GLU A 66 -6.20 0.43 9.21
N ALA A 67 -6.59 -0.84 9.40
CA ALA A 67 -5.75 -1.86 10.02
C ALA A 67 -4.73 -2.45 9.03
N ALA A 68 -5.12 -2.59 7.76
CA ALA A 68 -4.28 -3.15 6.71
C ALA A 68 -3.26 -2.14 6.13
N LEU A 69 -3.56 -0.84 6.17
CA LEU A 69 -2.68 0.20 5.65
C LEU A 69 -1.52 0.50 6.58
N ARG A 70 -0.34 0.63 5.99
CA ARG A 70 0.84 1.11 6.71
C ARG A 70 0.74 2.64 6.94
N PRO A 71 0.96 3.17 8.15
CA PRO A 71 0.92 4.62 8.36
C PRO A 71 1.99 5.33 7.51
N VAL A 72 1.62 6.44 6.85
CA VAL A 72 2.51 7.21 5.96
C VAL A 72 3.81 7.60 6.65
N LYS A 73 3.73 7.98 7.93
CA LYS A 73 4.90 8.30 8.76
C LYS A 73 5.95 7.19 8.80
N THR A 74 5.52 5.92 8.75
CA THR A 74 6.44 4.75 8.73
C THR A 74 6.95 4.40 7.33
N CYS A 75 6.41 5.08 6.30
CA CYS A 75 6.79 4.95 4.91
C CYS A 75 7.79 6.03 4.47
N VAL A 76 8.13 6.97 5.34
CA VAL A 76 9.18 7.97 5.10
C VAL A 76 10.46 7.46 5.73
N ASP A 77 11.59 7.64 5.03
CA ASP A 77 12.90 7.39 5.61
C ASP A 77 13.09 8.20 6.91
N PRO A 78 13.64 7.63 8.01
CA PRO A 78 13.71 8.32 9.29
C PRO A 78 14.47 9.65 9.26
N GLU A 79 15.61 9.72 8.55
CA GLU A 79 16.41 10.95 8.47
C GLU A 79 15.64 12.00 7.65
N LEU A 80 15.00 11.59 6.56
CA LEU A 80 14.13 12.48 5.79
C LEU A 80 12.94 12.95 6.62
N LEU A 81 12.31 12.07 7.41
CA LEU A 81 11.17 12.41 8.25
C LEU A 81 11.54 13.52 9.25
N GLU A 82 12.71 13.42 9.89
CA GLU A 82 13.23 14.47 10.78
C GLU A 82 13.38 15.80 10.04
N VAL A 83 13.96 15.79 8.84
CA VAL A 83 14.13 16.98 8.00
C VAL A 83 12.77 17.61 7.64
N LEU A 84 11.80 16.81 7.19
CA LEU A 84 10.47 17.30 6.83
C LEU A 84 9.72 17.87 8.04
N CYS A 85 9.78 17.17 9.18
CA CYS A 85 9.16 17.65 10.41
C CYS A 85 9.77 18.99 10.87
N LEU A 86 11.09 19.11 10.84
CA LEU A 86 11.80 20.30 11.32
C LEU A 86 11.68 21.50 10.38
N TYR A 87 11.86 21.29 9.07
CA TYR A 87 12.00 22.40 8.11
C TYR A 87 10.68 22.76 7.42
N GLU A 88 9.87 21.76 7.07
CA GLU A 88 8.61 21.99 6.33
C GLU A 88 7.43 22.18 7.28
N LEU A 89 7.30 21.31 8.30
CA LEU A 89 6.14 21.32 9.21
C LEU A 89 6.37 22.14 10.48
N ARG A 90 7.62 22.44 10.85
CA ARG A 90 8.00 23.16 12.07
C ARG A 90 7.44 22.50 13.35
N LYS A 91 7.46 21.18 13.40
CA LYS A 91 6.91 20.36 14.49
C LYS A 91 7.88 19.25 14.90
N ALA A 92 7.77 18.78 16.14
CA ALA A 92 8.49 17.60 16.56
C ALA A 92 7.95 16.35 15.85
N VAL A 93 8.80 15.34 15.64
CA VAL A 93 8.42 14.14 14.87
C VAL A 93 7.22 13.46 15.51
N ASP A 94 7.15 13.33 16.83
CA ASP A 94 6.06 12.72 17.59
C ASP A 94 4.71 13.44 17.42
N GLU A 95 4.73 14.77 17.29
CA GLU A 95 3.53 15.59 17.08
C GLU A 95 2.95 15.48 15.66
N VAL A 96 3.78 15.11 14.67
CA VAL A 96 3.35 15.03 13.27
C VAL A 96 2.50 13.80 13.00
N ARG A 97 1.33 14.05 12.41
CA ARG A 97 0.33 13.07 11.98
C ARG A 97 0.58 12.62 10.53
N SER A 98 0.11 11.41 10.17
CA SER A 98 0.29 10.89 8.80
C SER A 98 -0.44 11.73 7.76
N GLU A 99 -1.57 12.32 8.15
CA GLU A 99 -2.40 13.21 7.35
C GLU A 99 -1.65 14.49 6.97
N GLU A 100 -0.88 15.06 7.90
CA GLU A 100 -0.06 16.26 7.65
C GLU A 100 1.07 15.99 6.65
N LEU A 101 1.67 14.80 6.72
CA LEU A 101 2.68 14.37 5.74
C LEU A 101 2.06 14.21 4.34
N VAL A 102 0.83 13.69 4.25
CA VAL A 102 0.12 13.60 2.97
C VAL A 102 -0.16 15.00 2.41
N THR A 103 -0.65 15.92 3.25
CA THR A 103 -0.87 17.32 2.83
C THR A 103 0.41 17.98 2.36
N LEU A 104 1.53 17.75 3.04
CA LEU A 104 2.83 18.28 2.64
C LEU A 104 3.28 17.72 1.27
N ILE A 105 3.12 16.42 1.06
CA ILE A 105 3.43 15.77 -0.24
C ILE A 105 2.54 16.35 -1.33
N ASP A 106 1.24 16.49 -1.09
CA ASP A 106 0.30 17.04 -2.07
C ASP A 106 0.61 18.51 -2.39
N ALA A 107 0.98 19.32 -1.40
CA ALA A 107 1.39 20.71 -1.60
C ALA A 107 2.66 20.82 -2.47
N LYS A 108 3.63 19.93 -2.26
CA LYS A 108 4.83 19.84 -3.08
C LYS A 108 4.52 19.50 -4.55
N LEU A 109 3.55 18.62 -4.76
CA LEU A 109 3.12 18.20 -6.10
C LEU A 109 2.28 19.27 -6.81
N GLY A 110 1.55 20.11 -6.06
CA GLY A 110 0.74 21.21 -6.58
C GLY A 110 1.48 22.53 -6.81
N SER A 111 2.76 22.65 -6.41
CA SER A 111 3.55 23.88 -6.57
C SER A 111 4.22 24.04 -7.95
N VAL A 112 3.59 23.52 -9.02
CA VAL A 112 4.08 23.61 -10.42
C VAL A 112 3.33 24.69 -11.18
#